data_AF-A0A4R0RYM2-F1
#
_entry.id   AF-A0A4R0RYM2-F1
#
_cell.length_a   1.000
_cell.length_b   1.000
_cell.length_c   1.000
_cell.angle_alpha   90.00
_cell.angle_beta   90.00
_cell.angle_gamma   90.00
#
_symmetry.space_group_name_H-M   'P 1'
#
loop_
_entity.id
_entity.type
_entity.pdbx_description
1 polymer ?
#
loop_
_entity_poly.entity_id
_entity_poly.type
_entity_poly.pdbx_seq_one_letter_code
_entity_poly.pdbx_strand_id
1 'polypeptide(L)'
;MACKVSLQSLLATLIAISVANNGNGSAQVAGRCIAYVRPATRIPSALLHVVPMPAWEQRKLGDVASSFDYGLNAAATEYDGQNKYLRITDIDDETHEFSKSDLTTPLADLAMSADYLLKEGDLLFARTGASVGKTYLYRQFDGMVYFAGFLIRARIGEGADPEFAYQATLTDAYKKYVAITSQRSGQPGVNAQEYADYQLMLPSKTEQQQIGMTLRSLDDLITLHQRKRLWFAK
;
A
#
# COMPACT_ATOMS: atom_id res chain seq x y z
N MET A 1 -0.99 7.17 -26.79
CA MET A 1 -0.60 6.19 -25.75
C MET A 1 0.35 6.87 -24.79
N ALA A 2 -0.14 7.34 -23.64
CA ALA A 2 0.73 7.86 -22.59
C ALA A 2 1.39 6.66 -21.90
N CYS A 3 2.72 6.67 -21.84
CA CYS A 3 3.50 5.69 -21.10
C CYS A 3 3.15 5.83 -19.61
N LYS A 4 2.26 4.96 -19.10
CA LYS A 4 2.03 4.80 -17.65
C LYS A 4 3.31 4.14 -17.09
N VAL A 5 4.31 4.96 -16.76
CA VAL A 5 5.28 4.55 -15.75
C VAL A 5 4.48 4.51 -14.45
N SER A 6 3.95 3.33 -14.11
CA SER A 6 3.29 3.12 -12.82
C SER A 6 4.36 3.30 -11.74
N LEU A 7 4.15 4.14 -10.74
CA LEU A 7 5.10 4.33 -9.62
C LEU A 7 5.48 3.03 -8.91
N GLN A 8 4.64 2.00 -9.03
CA GLN A 8 4.91 0.63 -8.61
C GLN A 8 6.19 0.07 -9.26
N SER A 9 6.59 0.56 -10.43
CA SER A 9 7.84 0.21 -11.09
C SER A 9 9.06 0.83 -10.41
N LEU A 10 8.96 1.99 -9.76
CA LEU A 10 10.10 2.64 -9.09
C LEU A 10 10.48 1.89 -7.81
N LEU A 11 9.52 1.60 -6.93
CA LEU A 11 9.79 0.80 -5.74
C LEU A 11 10.25 -0.61 -6.09
N ALA A 12 9.62 -1.25 -7.09
CA ALA A 12 10.08 -2.55 -7.59
C ALA A 12 11.49 -2.49 -8.19
N THR A 13 11.86 -1.39 -8.84
CA THR A 13 13.23 -1.18 -9.36
C THR A 13 14.22 -0.97 -8.22
N LEU A 14 13.88 -0.21 -7.17
CA LEU A 14 14.71 -0.05 -5.98
C LEU A 14 14.92 -1.38 -5.25
N ILE A 15 13.86 -2.18 -5.09
CA ILE A 15 13.94 -3.54 -4.54
C ILE A 15 14.87 -4.41 -5.40
N ALA A 16 14.69 -4.40 -6.73
CA ALA A 16 15.50 -5.21 -7.65
C ALA A 16 16.99 -4.80 -7.63
N ILE A 17 17.29 -3.51 -7.55
CA ILE A 17 18.67 -2.99 -7.42
C ILE A 17 19.28 -3.43 -6.09
N SER A 18 18.52 -3.35 -4.99
CA SER A 18 18.98 -3.81 -3.67
C SER A 18 19.27 -5.31 -3.64
N VAL A 19 18.37 -6.14 -4.21
CA VAL A 19 18.56 -7.59 -4.33
C VAL A 19 19.79 -7.93 -5.18
N ALA A 20 19.97 -7.26 -6.32
CA ALA A 20 21.13 -7.47 -7.20
C ALA A 20 22.47 -7.12 -6.51
N ASN A 21 22.48 -6.12 -5.64
CA ASN A 21 23.67 -5.72 -4.87
C ASN A 21 24.02 -6.71 -3.74
N ASN A 22 23.09 -7.57 -3.30
CA ASN A 22 23.28 -8.53 -2.21
C ASN A 22 23.89 -9.89 -2.66
N GLY A 23 24.28 -10.05 -3.92
CA GLY A 23 24.98 -11.25 -4.41
C GLY A 23 24.14 -12.53 -4.49
N ASN A 24 22.87 -12.50 -4.06
CA ASN A 24 21.92 -13.61 -4.18
C ASN A 24 20.88 -13.32 -5.26
N GLY A 25 21.22 -13.63 -6.51
CA GLY A 25 20.24 -13.79 -7.60
C GLY A 25 20.43 -12.86 -8.79
N SER A 26 20.20 -13.42 -9.98
CA SER A 26 20.07 -12.69 -11.24
C SER A 26 18.66 -12.11 -11.37
N ALA A 27 18.54 -10.79 -11.42
CA ALA A 27 17.27 -10.13 -11.74
C ALA A 27 17.08 -10.07 -13.26
N GLN A 28 16.28 -10.99 -13.82
CA GLN A 28 15.76 -10.84 -15.18
C GLN A 28 14.44 -10.06 -15.16
N VAL A 29 14.47 -8.82 -15.64
CA VAL A 29 13.26 -8.04 -15.92
C VAL A 29 12.69 -8.52 -17.26
N ALA A 30 11.63 -9.35 -17.19
CA ALA A 30 10.94 -9.87 -18.38
C ALA A 30 10.27 -8.72 -19.16
N GLY A 31 10.56 -8.68 -20.45
CA GLY A 31 10.36 -7.52 -21.31
C GLY A 31 8.93 -7.02 -21.45
N ARG A 32 8.80 -5.69 -21.47
CA ARG A 32 7.96 -4.91 -22.39
C ARG A 32 8.34 -3.41 -22.31
N CYS A 33 8.85 -2.90 -23.44
CA CYS A 33 9.09 -1.50 -23.83
C CYS A 33 9.63 -0.53 -22.77
N ILE A 34 10.96 -0.40 -22.70
CA ILE A 34 11.64 0.80 -22.17
C ILE A 34 11.80 1.79 -23.33
N ALA A 35 11.21 2.98 -23.19
CA ALA A 35 11.46 4.08 -24.11
C ALA A 35 12.90 4.58 -23.95
N TYR A 36 13.53 4.76 -25.11
CA TYR A 36 14.92 5.11 -25.36
C TYR A 36 15.38 6.38 -24.63
N VAL A 37 16.27 6.24 -23.64
CA VAL A 37 17.10 7.36 -23.15
C VAL A 37 18.34 7.42 -24.05
N ARG A 38 18.59 8.57 -24.68
CA ARG A 38 19.72 8.80 -25.59
C ARG A 38 21.05 8.36 -24.93
N PRO A 39 21.90 7.57 -25.61
CA PRO A 39 23.15 7.07 -25.05
C PRO A 39 24.25 8.11 -25.23
N ALA A 40 24.51 8.95 -24.23
CA ALA A 40 25.71 9.80 -24.22
C ALA A 40 26.14 10.29 -22.84
N THR A 41 26.14 9.40 -21.84
CA THR A 41 27.07 9.51 -20.71
C THR A 41 27.36 8.10 -20.24
N ARG A 42 28.46 7.51 -20.72
CA ARG A 42 29.06 6.38 -20.00
C ARG A 42 29.42 6.93 -18.63
N ILE A 43 28.67 6.55 -17.60
CA ILE A 43 29.16 6.70 -16.24
C ILE A 43 30.45 5.87 -16.19
N PRO A 44 31.62 6.48 -15.97
CA PRO A 44 32.87 5.74 -15.87
C PRO A 44 32.71 4.66 -14.80
N SER A 45 33.16 3.44 -15.06
CA SER A 45 33.16 2.33 -14.08
C SER A 45 33.79 2.74 -12.73
N ALA A 46 34.70 3.72 -12.74
CA ALA A 46 35.35 4.32 -11.58
C ALA A 46 34.44 5.21 -10.69
N LEU A 47 33.25 5.60 -11.17
CA LEU A 47 32.22 6.32 -10.38
C LEU A 47 31.20 5.36 -9.75
N LEU A 48 31.28 4.06 -10.07
CA LEU A 48 30.62 2.99 -9.34
C LEU A 48 31.40 2.64 -8.07
N HIS A 49 31.85 3.66 -7.32
CA HIS A 49 32.03 3.48 -5.89
C HIS A 49 30.62 3.33 -5.33
N VAL A 50 30.12 2.10 -5.42
CA VAL A 50 28.91 1.63 -4.76
C VAL A 50 29.10 2.03 -3.30
N VAL A 51 28.45 3.12 -2.88
CA VAL A 51 28.17 3.30 -1.47
C VAL A 51 27.50 1.98 -1.09
N PRO A 52 28.10 1.15 -0.22
CA PRO A 52 27.50 -0.10 0.16
C PRO A 52 26.21 0.28 0.87
N MET A 53 25.10 0.30 0.13
CA MET A 53 23.79 0.44 0.73
C MET A 53 23.63 -0.82 1.56
N PRO A 54 23.36 -0.70 2.87
CA PRO A 54 23.14 -1.87 3.69
C PRO A 54 22.06 -2.72 3.03
N ALA A 55 22.32 -4.03 2.96
CA ALA A 55 21.40 -5.01 2.43
C ALA A 55 20.01 -4.80 3.04
N TRP A 56 18.97 -4.69 2.21
CA TRP A 56 17.60 -4.70 2.72
C TRP A 56 17.33 -6.05 3.39
N GLU A 57 16.73 -6.00 4.58
CA GLU A 57 16.42 -7.18 5.37
C GLU A 57 15.05 -7.73 4.96
N GLN A 58 14.93 -9.04 4.77
CA GLN A 58 13.64 -9.67 4.52
C GLN A 58 12.93 -9.94 5.85
N ARG A 59 11.73 -9.40 6.02
CA ARG A 59 10.92 -9.50 7.25
C ARG A 59 9.47 -9.79 6.91
N LYS A 60 8.74 -10.51 7.79
CA LYS A 60 7.29 -10.63 7.64
C LYS A 60 6.62 -9.31 8.01
N LEU A 61 5.48 -9.00 7.39
CA LEU A 61 4.64 -7.87 7.80
C LEU A 61 4.19 -8.04 9.26
N GLY A 62 3.97 -9.29 9.69
CA GLY A 62 3.73 -9.70 11.08
C GLY A 62 4.83 -9.32 12.06
N ASP A 63 6.09 -9.26 11.61
CA ASP A 63 7.23 -8.94 12.48
C ASP A 63 7.39 -7.42 12.70
N VAL A 64 6.68 -6.60 11.93
CA VAL A 64 6.75 -5.14 11.98
C VAL A 64 5.42 -4.46 12.31
N ALA A 65 4.33 -5.21 12.36
CA ALA A 65 3.05 -4.74 12.85
C ALA A 65 2.81 -5.21 14.29
N SER A 66 2.22 -4.36 15.12
CA SER A 66 1.86 -4.70 16.51
C SER A 66 0.58 -5.53 16.60
N SER A 67 -0.31 -5.45 15.61
CA SER A 67 -1.56 -6.23 15.57
C SER A 67 -2.11 -6.38 14.16
N PHE A 68 -2.94 -7.41 13.98
CA PHE A 68 -3.81 -7.62 12.82
C PHE A 68 -5.23 -7.87 13.28
N ASP A 69 -6.08 -6.85 13.18
CA ASP A 69 -7.42 -6.87 13.77
C ASP A 69 -8.49 -6.88 12.70
N TYR A 70 -9.50 -7.74 12.86
CA TYR A 70 -10.69 -7.73 12.00
C TYR A 70 -11.60 -6.57 12.37
N GLY A 71 -12.21 -5.94 11.37
CA GLY A 71 -13.08 -4.78 11.59
C GLY A 71 -14.41 -5.09 12.28
N LEU A 72 -15.15 -4.02 12.54
CA LEU A 72 -16.43 -4.05 13.23
C LEU A 72 -17.48 -4.75 12.35
N ASN A 73 -18.23 -5.69 12.91
CA ASN A 73 -19.35 -6.32 12.21
C ASN A 73 -20.66 -5.57 12.53
N ALA A 74 -20.75 -4.33 12.03
CA ALA A 74 -21.95 -3.50 12.13
C ALA A 74 -22.56 -3.23 10.76
N ALA A 75 -23.88 -3.01 10.72
CA ALA A 75 -24.55 -2.48 9.54
C ALA A 75 -24.13 -1.01 9.30
N ALA A 76 -24.21 -0.56 8.06
CA ALA A 76 -24.02 0.84 7.71
C ALA A 76 -25.36 1.59 7.80
N THR A 77 -25.33 2.81 8.34
CA THR A 77 -26.46 3.74 8.44
C THR A 77 -26.13 5.06 7.77
N GLU A 78 -27.13 5.95 7.64
CA GLU A 78 -26.90 7.31 7.16
C GLU A 78 -25.80 7.99 7.97
N TYR A 79 -24.97 8.77 7.27
CA TYR A 79 -23.85 9.45 7.89
C TYR A 79 -24.33 10.47 8.94
N ASP A 80 -23.81 10.35 10.15
CA ASP A 80 -24.13 11.22 11.29
C ASP A 80 -23.44 12.60 11.24
N GLY A 81 -22.66 12.86 10.19
CA GLY A 81 -21.89 14.10 10.03
C GLY A 81 -20.50 14.08 10.69
N GLN A 82 -20.14 13.00 11.38
CA GLN A 82 -18.88 12.91 12.14
C GLN A 82 -18.16 11.56 11.93
N ASN A 83 -18.79 10.45 12.29
CA ASN A 83 -18.20 9.12 12.38
C ASN A 83 -18.39 8.34 11.09
N LYS A 84 -17.31 8.21 10.32
CA LYS A 84 -17.33 7.51 9.03
C LYS A 84 -17.11 6.02 9.22
N TYR A 85 -17.72 5.21 8.35
CA TYR A 85 -17.55 3.77 8.32
C TYR A 85 -16.92 3.32 7.01
N LEU A 86 -15.66 2.90 7.07
CA LEU A 86 -14.88 2.46 5.92
C LEU A 86 -15.23 1.02 5.56
N ARG A 87 -15.78 0.80 4.37
CA ARG A 87 -16.01 -0.51 3.75
C ARG A 87 -15.07 -0.67 2.55
N ILE A 88 -14.94 -1.89 2.03
CA ILE A 88 -14.12 -2.18 0.84
C ILE A 88 -14.53 -1.31 -0.36
N THR A 89 -15.83 -1.07 -0.52
CA THR A 89 -16.40 -0.27 -1.62
C THR A 89 -16.06 1.22 -1.52
N ASP A 90 -15.72 1.69 -0.33
CA ASP A 90 -15.41 3.09 -0.10
C ASP A 90 -13.92 3.39 -0.35
N ILE A 91 -13.10 2.36 -0.62
CA ILE A 91 -11.72 2.52 -1.06
C ILE A 91 -11.70 2.50 -2.59
N ASP A 92 -11.25 3.58 -3.20
CA ASP A 92 -11.17 3.72 -4.65
C ASP A 92 -10.20 2.71 -5.27
N ASP A 93 -10.55 2.14 -6.43
CA ASP A 93 -9.78 1.08 -7.07
C ASP A 93 -8.46 1.58 -7.70
N GLU A 94 -8.39 2.86 -8.10
CA GLU A 94 -7.22 3.40 -8.78
C GLU A 94 -6.30 4.16 -7.82
N THR A 95 -6.89 5.01 -7.00
CA THR A 95 -6.18 5.93 -6.10
C THR A 95 -5.93 5.32 -4.72
N HIS A 96 -6.67 4.27 -4.35
CA HIS A 96 -6.65 3.68 -3.01
C HIS A 96 -7.00 4.70 -1.89
N GLU A 97 -7.61 5.83 -2.26
CA GLU A 97 -8.09 6.84 -1.31
C GLU A 97 -9.48 6.46 -0.78
N PHE A 98 -9.79 6.95 0.42
CA PHE A 98 -11.13 6.82 0.98
C PHE A 98 -12.09 7.80 0.28
N SER A 99 -13.03 7.25 -0.48
CA SER A 99 -14.11 7.98 -1.13
C SER A 99 -14.92 8.82 -0.14
N LYS A 100 -15.21 10.05 -0.54
CA LYS A 100 -16.01 11.01 0.24
C LYS A 100 -17.46 11.09 -0.24
N SER A 101 -17.83 10.34 -1.27
CA SER A 101 -19.23 10.17 -1.68
C SER A 101 -19.90 9.10 -0.81
N ASP A 102 -21.21 9.25 -0.59
CA ASP A 102 -22.05 8.22 0.04
C ASP A 102 -21.51 7.68 1.37
N LEU A 103 -21.02 8.60 2.21
CA LEU A 103 -20.52 8.29 3.54
C LEU A 103 -21.60 7.61 4.37
N THR A 104 -21.16 6.73 5.29
CA THR A 104 -22.02 6.02 6.22
C THR A 104 -21.43 6.02 7.62
N THR A 105 -22.25 5.72 8.61
CA THR A 105 -21.87 5.54 10.03
C THR A 105 -22.16 4.10 10.46
N PRO A 106 -21.32 3.46 11.29
CA PRO A 106 -21.63 2.10 11.74
C PRO A 106 -22.78 2.16 12.75
N LEU A 107 -23.77 1.28 12.59
CA LEU A 107 -24.82 1.07 13.57
C LEU A 107 -24.27 0.26 14.74
N ALA A 108 -23.61 0.94 15.66
CA ALA A 108 -23.01 0.37 16.86
C ALA A 108 -22.91 1.41 17.98
N ASP A 109 -22.72 0.96 19.21
CA ASP A 109 -22.32 1.84 20.31
C ASP A 109 -20.85 2.25 20.10
N LEU A 110 -20.63 3.49 19.67
CA LEU A 110 -19.29 4.01 19.37
C LEU A 110 -18.39 4.14 20.59
N ALA A 111 -18.97 4.33 21.79
CA ALA A 111 -18.21 4.39 23.03
C ALA A 111 -17.64 3.00 23.37
N MET A 112 -18.39 1.94 23.06
CA MET A 112 -17.93 0.55 23.20
C MET A 112 -17.11 0.03 22.01
N SER A 113 -17.04 0.80 20.91
CA SER A 113 -16.36 0.41 19.66
C SER A 113 -15.06 1.16 19.41
N ALA A 114 -14.46 1.77 20.44
CA ALA A 114 -13.28 2.62 20.31
C ALA A 114 -12.06 1.90 19.68
N ASP A 115 -11.93 0.58 19.86
CA ASP A 115 -10.85 -0.21 19.26
C ASP A 115 -10.91 -0.28 17.73
N TYR A 116 -12.07 0.00 17.15
CA TYR A 116 -12.29 0.06 15.71
C TYR A 116 -12.04 1.45 15.12
N LEU A 117 -11.78 2.46 15.94
CA LEU A 117 -11.38 3.78 15.46
C LEU A 117 -9.94 3.73 14.94
N LEU A 118 -9.74 4.23 13.73
CA LEU A 118 -8.42 4.23 13.07
C LEU A 118 -7.50 5.31 13.64
N LYS A 119 -6.21 4.97 13.68
CA LYS A 119 -5.10 5.83 14.10
C LYS A 119 -4.16 6.06 12.92
N GLU A 120 -3.50 7.22 12.90
CA GLU A 120 -2.54 7.58 11.84
C GLU A 120 -1.59 6.43 11.54
N GLY A 121 -1.47 6.06 10.27
CA GLY A 121 -0.60 4.96 9.83
C GLY A 121 -1.19 3.56 9.99
N ASP A 122 -2.43 3.41 10.46
CA ASP A 122 -3.13 2.13 10.38
C ASP A 122 -3.32 1.74 8.90
N LEU A 123 -2.84 0.55 8.53
CA LEU A 123 -2.88 0.02 7.17
C LEU A 123 -3.97 -1.05 7.07
N LEU A 124 -4.92 -0.85 6.17
CA LEU A 124 -6.08 -1.73 6.02
C LEU A 124 -5.99 -2.57 4.76
N PHE A 125 -6.56 -3.77 4.84
CA PHE A 125 -6.57 -4.80 3.80
C PHE A 125 -7.97 -5.34 3.58
N ALA A 126 -8.44 -5.35 2.33
CA ALA A 126 -9.66 -6.02 1.93
C ALA A 126 -9.48 -7.54 1.99
N ARG A 127 -10.20 -8.21 2.90
CA ARG A 127 -9.95 -9.62 3.20
C ARG A 127 -10.65 -10.61 2.28
N THR A 128 -11.60 -10.15 1.44
CA THR A 128 -12.44 -11.04 0.64
C THR A 128 -13.02 -10.37 -0.60
N GLY A 129 -13.49 -11.19 -1.55
CA GLY A 129 -14.22 -10.75 -2.74
C GLY A 129 -13.30 -10.42 -3.91
N ALA A 130 -13.87 -9.80 -4.94
CA ALA A 130 -13.13 -9.42 -6.15
C ALA A 130 -12.01 -8.41 -5.87
N SER A 131 -12.13 -7.64 -4.79
CA SER A 131 -11.16 -6.64 -4.36
C SER A 131 -10.21 -7.14 -3.27
N VAL A 132 -10.08 -8.45 -3.07
CA VAL A 132 -9.16 -9.02 -2.07
C VAL A 132 -7.74 -8.47 -2.26
N GLY A 133 -7.10 -8.05 -1.16
CA GLY A 133 -5.79 -7.41 -1.18
C GLY A 133 -5.79 -5.93 -1.54
N LYS A 134 -6.94 -5.30 -1.84
CA LYS A 134 -6.99 -3.83 -1.89
C LYS A 134 -6.55 -3.26 -0.54
N THR A 135 -5.67 -2.27 -0.56
CA THR A 135 -5.13 -1.63 0.64
C THR A 135 -5.53 -0.16 0.74
N TYR A 136 -5.58 0.34 1.97
CA TYR A 136 -5.80 1.74 2.29
C TYR A 136 -4.95 2.12 3.51
N LEU A 137 -4.21 3.22 3.42
CA LEU A 137 -3.46 3.78 4.54
C LEU A 137 -4.24 4.93 5.16
N TYR A 138 -4.64 4.77 6.42
CA TYR A 138 -5.39 5.79 7.12
C TYR A 138 -4.54 7.01 7.47
N ARG A 139 -5.10 8.18 7.19
CA ARG A 139 -4.52 9.48 7.49
C ARG A 139 -5.54 10.37 8.21
N GLN A 140 -5.08 11.15 9.18
CA GLN A 140 -5.93 11.97 10.05
C GLN A 140 -6.81 12.97 9.32
N PHE A 141 -6.43 13.41 8.11
CA PHE A 141 -7.28 14.30 7.31
C PHE A 141 -8.60 13.64 6.89
N ASP A 142 -8.71 12.31 6.96
CA ASP A 142 -9.95 11.58 6.71
C ASP A 142 -10.94 11.65 7.89
N GLY A 143 -10.55 12.25 9.02
CA GLY A 143 -11.40 12.46 10.19
C GLY A 143 -11.65 11.18 10.98
N MET A 144 -12.74 11.10 11.74
CA MET A 144 -13.05 9.92 12.55
C MET A 144 -13.56 8.79 11.67
N VAL A 145 -12.77 7.72 11.55
CA VAL A 145 -13.07 6.58 10.69
C VAL A 145 -13.01 5.28 11.48
N TYR A 146 -14.12 4.55 11.45
CA TYR A 146 -14.23 3.16 11.90
C TYR A 146 -14.14 2.23 10.68
N PHE A 147 -13.62 1.02 10.83
CA PHE A 147 -13.48 0.07 9.71
C PHE A 147 -14.37 -1.16 9.85
N ALA A 148 -14.97 -1.57 8.74
CA ALA A 148 -15.93 -2.67 8.66
C ALA A 148 -15.25 -4.05 8.67
N GLY A 149 -16.01 -5.08 9.04
CA GLY A 149 -15.52 -6.44 9.27
C GLY A 149 -14.87 -7.14 8.07
N PHE A 150 -15.14 -6.69 6.84
CA PHE A 150 -14.45 -7.19 5.64
C PHE A 150 -13.06 -6.59 5.42
N LEU A 151 -12.63 -5.69 6.29
CA LEU A 151 -11.27 -5.16 6.35
C LEU A 151 -10.51 -5.80 7.52
N ILE A 152 -9.20 -5.98 7.32
CA ILE A 152 -8.23 -6.31 8.36
C ILE A 152 -7.30 -5.12 8.49
N ARG A 153 -7.06 -4.68 9.72
CA ARG A 153 -6.13 -3.58 10.03
C ARG A 153 -4.82 -4.14 10.55
N ALA A 154 -3.72 -3.83 9.89
CA ALA A 154 -2.37 -3.93 10.44
C ALA A 154 -1.99 -2.60 11.10
N ARG A 155 -1.61 -2.64 12.37
CA ARG A 155 -1.03 -1.47 13.05
C ARG A 155 0.48 -1.54 12.95
N ILE A 156 1.08 -0.74 12.06
CA ILE A 156 2.53 -0.75 11.84
C ILE A 156 3.24 -0.19 13.07
N GLY A 157 4.15 -0.98 13.64
CA GLY A 157 4.93 -0.62 14.82
C GLY A 157 6.18 0.19 14.49
N GLU A 158 7.00 0.47 15.50
CA GLU A 158 8.20 1.31 15.34
C GLU A 158 9.24 0.71 14.38
N GLY A 159 9.23 -0.61 14.20
CA GLY A 159 10.14 -1.35 13.33
C GLY A 159 9.99 -1.11 11.82
N ALA A 160 8.90 -0.49 11.37
CA ALA A 160 8.71 -0.16 9.95
C ALA A 160 8.00 1.19 9.77
N ASP A 161 8.23 1.85 8.65
CA ASP A 161 7.49 3.05 8.27
C ASP A 161 6.15 2.68 7.61
N PRO A 162 5.00 3.20 8.09
CA PRO A 162 3.69 2.84 7.54
C PRO A 162 3.51 3.23 6.07
N GLU A 163 4.08 4.35 5.65
CA GLU A 163 3.99 4.80 4.25
C GLU A 163 4.82 3.88 3.36
N PHE A 164 6.02 3.50 3.78
CA PHE A 164 6.81 2.48 3.07
C PHE A 164 6.06 1.14 2.97
N ALA A 165 5.51 0.65 4.09
CA ALA A 165 4.76 -0.61 4.13
C ALA A 165 3.55 -0.56 3.17
N TYR A 166 2.80 0.55 3.18
CA TYR A 166 1.71 0.78 2.24
C TYR A 166 2.18 0.75 0.78
N GLN A 167 3.25 1.49 0.45
CA GLN A 167 3.81 1.51 -0.91
C GLN A 167 4.26 0.11 -1.37
N ALA A 168 4.79 -0.71 -0.47
CA ALA A 168 5.12 -2.10 -0.77
C ALA A 168 3.90 -2.94 -1.18
N THR A 169 2.71 -2.65 -0.63
CA THR A 169 1.45 -3.32 -1.02
C THR A 169 0.97 -2.93 -2.41
N LEU A 170 1.46 -1.83 -2.98
CA LEU A 170 1.11 -1.44 -4.34
C LEU A 170 1.96 -2.17 -5.40
N THR A 171 3.01 -2.88 -4.99
CA THR A 171 3.92 -3.56 -5.91
C THR A 171 3.32 -4.82 -6.53
N ASP A 172 3.84 -5.23 -7.68
CA ASP A 172 3.43 -6.51 -8.31
C ASP A 172 3.82 -7.74 -7.48
N ALA A 173 4.83 -7.63 -6.62
CA ALA A 173 5.19 -8.70 -5.69
C ALA A 173 4.04 -8.97 -4.71
N TYR A 174 3.46 -7.92 -4.12
CA TYR A 174 2.29 -8.04 -3.27
C TYR A 174 1.07 -8.56 -4.03
N LYS A 175 0.78 -8.03 -5.22
CA LYS A 175 -0.37 -8.48 -6.03
C LYS A 175 -0.26 -9.97 -6.38
N LYS A 176 0.94 -10.46 -6.72
CA LYS A 176 1.19 -11.89 -6.98
C LYS A 176 0.98 -12.73 -5.72
N TYR A 177 1.48 -12.26 -4.58
CA TYR A 177 1.26 -12.92 -3.29
C TYR A 177 -0.25 -13.08 -3.02
N VAL A 178 -1.01 -11.99 -3.10
CA VAL A 178 -2.47 -12.02 -2.90
C VAL A 178 -3.16 -12.93 -3.90
N ALA A 179 -2.79 -12.89 -5.19
CA ALA A 179 -3.40 -13.71 -6.23
C ALA A 179 -3.22 -15.22 -6.01
N ILE A 180 -2.11 -15.62 -5.36
CA ILE A 180 -1.84 -17.01 -5.00
C ILE A 180 -2.55 -17.36 -3.69
N THR A 181 -2.37 -16.56 -2.64
CA THR A 181 -2.86 -16.84 -1.29
C THR A 181 -4.37 -16.76 -1.16
N SER A 182 -5.03 -15.93 -1.97
CA SER A 182 -6.48 -15.72 -1.89
C SER A 182 -7.32 -16.86 -2.48
N GLN A 183 -6.70 -17.85 -3.13
CA GLN A 183 -7.41 -18.93 -3.81
C GLN A 183 -8.11 -19.84 -2.81
N ARG A 184 -9.45 -19.87 -2.86
CA ARG A 184 -10.30 -20.72 -2.03
C ARG A 184 -11.45 -21.27 -2.86
N SER A 185 -12.04 -22.39 -2.43
CA SER A 185 -13.29 -22.88 -2.99
C SER A 185 -14.41 -21.90 -2.65
N GLY A 186 -14.91 -21.18 -3.65
CA GLY A 186 -15.92 -20.14 -3.48
C GLY A 186 -15.33 -18.74 -3.62
N GLN A 187 -15.54 -17.89 -2.63
CA GLN A 187 -15.10 -16.50 -2.69
C GLN A 187 -13.61 -16.36 -2.34
N PRO A 188 -12.81 -15.61 -3.13
CA PRO A 188 -11.43 -15.31 -2.78
C PRO A 188 -11.32 -14.65 -1.41
N GLY A 189 -10.27 -14.96 -0.67
CA GLY A 189 -10.05 -14.33 0.62
C GLY A 189 -8.69 -14.62 1.25
N VAL A 190 -8.18 -13.63 1.97
CA VAL A 190 -6.92 -13.69 2.72
C VAL A 190 -7.23 -13.34 4.18
N ASN A 191 -6.76 -14.17 5.11
CA ASN A 191 -6.99 -13.96 6.54
C ASN A 191 -5.84 -13.14 7.19
N ALA A 192 -6.00 -12.80 8.47
CA ALA A 192 -5.04 -11.96 9.18
C ALA A 192 -3.64 -12.58 9.26
N GLN A 193 -3.55 -13.89 9.51
CA GLN A 193 -2.27 -14.60 9.59
C GLN A 193 -1.57 -14.65 8.23
N GLU A 194 -2.33 -14.89 7.16
CA GLU A 194 -1.80 -14.86 5.79
C GLU A 194 -1.28 -13.46 5.43
N TYR A 195 -2.01 -12.39 5.74
CA TYR A 195 -1.45 -11.03 5.55
C TYR A 195 -0.20 -10.79 6.39
N ALA A 196 -0.17 -11.28 7.63
CA ALA A 196 1.01 -11.18 8.48
C ALA A 196 2.22 -11.94 7.90
N ASP A 197 2.01 -13.03 7.16
CA ASP A 197 3.08 -13.82 6.54
C ASP A 197 3.67 -13.22 5.26
N TYR A 198 3.07 -12.14 4.72
CA TYR A 198 3.62 -11.43 3.57
C TYR A 198 5.04 -10.92 3.85
N GLN A 199 5.96 -11.14 2.91
CA GLN A 199 7.37 -10.81 3.04
C GLN A 199 7.65 -9.41 2.47
N LEU A 200 8.29 -8.56 3.29
CA LEU A 200 8.77 -7.24 2.94
C LEU A 200 10.29 -7.23 2.86
N MET A 201 10.82 -6.52 1.87
CA MET A 201 12.23 -6.13 1.86
C MET A 201 12.32 -4.76 2.51
N LEU A 202 12.86 -4.71 3.73
CA LEU A 202 12.92 -3.51 4.54
C LEU A 202 14.32 -2.88 4.48
N PRO A 203 14.44 -1.65 3.95
CA PRO A 203 15.65 -0.84 4.12
C PRO A 203 15.83 -0.37 5.57
N SER A 204 16.90 0.39 5.81
CA SER A 204 17.03 1.17 7.04
C SER A 204 15.81 2.07 7.25
N LYS A 205 15.44 2.35 8.51
CA LYS A 205 14.26 3.18 8.82
C LYS A 205 14.29 4.56 8.14
N THR A 206 15.46 5.20 8.10
CA THR A 206 15.66 6.48 7.42
C THR A 206 15.36 6.39 5.92
N GLU A 207 15.84 5.34 5.26
CA GLU A 207 15.59 5.11 3.84
C GLU A 207 14.12 4.74 3.58
N GLN A 208 13.48 3.96 4.46
CA GLN A 208 12.03 3.71 4.39
C GLN A 208 11.24 5.02 4.40
N GLN A 209 11.55 5.94 5.32
CA GLN A 209 10.90 7.26 5.41
C GLN A 209 11.13 8.09 4.14
N GLN A 210 12.37 8.15 3.64
CA GLN A 210 12.69 8.90 2.42
C GLN A 210 11.95 8.35 1.20
N ILE A 211 11.96 7.02 1.03
CA ILE A 211 11.25 6.35 -0.07
C ILE A 211 9.75 6.58 0.06
N GLY A 212 9.17 6.32 1.23
CA GLY A 212 7.74 6.49 1.49
C GLY A 212 7.27 7.93 1.21
N MET A 213 7.96 8.93 1.76
CA MET A 213 7.64 10.34 1.51
C MET A 213 7.77 10.74 0.04
N THR A 214 8.80 10.23 -0.65
CA THR A 214 9.02 10.54 -2.07
C THR A 214 7.91 9.97 -2.94
N LEU A 215 7.57 8.69 -2.74
CA LEU A 215 6.52 8.01 -3.50
C LEU A 215 5.16 8.66 -3.24
N ARG A 216 4.85 8.94 -1.98
CA ARG A 216 3.63 9.68 -1.60
C ARG A 216 3.54 11.03 -2.30
N SER A 217 4.61 11.83 -2.28
CA SER A 217 4.62 13.16 -2.90
C SER A 217 4.36 13.08 -4.41
N LEU A 218 4.83 12.01 -5.07
CA LEU A 218 4.58 11.76 -6.48
C LEU A 218 3.14 11.30 -6.73
N ASP A 219 2.59 10.43 -5.89
CA ASP A 219 1.19 10.01 -5.96
C ASP A 219 0.25 11.23 -5.80
N ASP A 220 0.48 12.07 -4.79
CA ASP A 220 -0.26 13.32 -4.55
C ASP A 220 -0.22 14.23 -5.79
N LEU A 221 0.96 14.37 -6.41
CA LEU A 221 1.14 15.17 -7.62
C LEU A 221 0.36 14.60 -8.80
N ILE A 222 0.37 13.27 -8.99
CA ILE A 222 -0.37 12.62 -10.07
C ILE A 222 -1.87 12.78 -9.86
N THR A 223 -2.37 12.51 -8.65
CA THR A 223 -3.78 12.67 -8.31
C THR A 223 -4.25 14.10 -8.57
N LEU A 224 -3.46 15.11 -8.18
CA LEU A 224 -3.75 16.52 -8.46
C LEU A 224 -3.88 16.80 -9.97
N HIS A 225 -2.97 16.27 -10.79
CA HIS A 225 -2.99 16.50 -12.24
C HIS A 225 -4.13 15.75 -12.95
N GLN A 226 -4.46 14.54 -12.49
CA GLN A 226 -5.58 13.77 -13.02
C GLN A 226 -6.93 14.46 -12.72
N ARG A 227 -7.10 14.98 -11.51
CA ARG A 227 -8.28 15.79 -11.13
C ARG A 227 -8.43 17.03 -12.01
N LYS A 228 -7.34 17.77 -12.26
CA LYS A 228 -7.35 18.93 -13.17
C LYS A 228 -7.82 18.55 -14.57
N ARG A 229 -7.31 17.44 -15.13
CA ARG A 229 -7.70 16.98 -16.47
C ARG A 229 -9.18 16.62 -16.57
N LEU A 230 -9.75 15.97 -15.55
CA LEU A 230 -11.18 15.67 -15.51
C LEU A 230 -12.05 16.93 -15.40
N TRP A 231 -11.53 17.98 -14.77
CA TRP A 231 -12.21 19.28 -14.66
C TRP A 231 -12.27 20.02 -16.00
N PHE A 232 -11.21 19.96 -16.81
CA PHE A 232 -11.17 20.59 -18.13
C PHE A 232 -11.83 19.77 -19.24
N ALA A 233 -12.17 18.50 -18.97
CA ALA A 233 -12.86 17.63 -19.92
C ALA A 233 -14.41 17.65 -19.75
N LYS A 234 -14.92 18.42 -18.79
CA LYS A 234 -16.35 18.74 -18.63
C LYS A 234 -16.62 20.14 -19.18
#